data_AF-A0A7Y3IB60-F1
#
_entry.id   AF-A0A7Y3IB60-F1
#
_cell.length_a   1.000
_cell.length_b   1.000
_cell.length_c   1.000
_cell.angle_alpha   90.00
_cell.angle_beta   90.00
_cell.angle_gamma   90.00
#
_symmetry.space_group_name_H-M   'P 1'
#
loop_
_entity.id
_entity.type
_entity.pdbx_description
1 polymer ?
#
loop_
_entity_poly.entity_id
_entity_poly.type
_entity_poly.pdbx_seq_one_letter_code
_entity_poly.pdbx_strand_id
1 'polypeptide(L)' 'PVRIAYREEGRDNINLTRWEDLQEVEGYFFAGRRVHFDEEGRITKVLATSDFDLNPGVEPSVFTEP' A
#
# COMPACT_ATOMS: atom_id res chain seq x y z
N PRO A 1 7.22 11.98 -1.70
CA PRO A 1 7.30 10.52 -1.96
C PRO A 1 8.13 9.84 -0.88
N VAL A 2 7.61 8.81 -0.24
CA VAL A 2 8.32 8.03 0.79
C VAL A 2 8.92 6.79 0.12
N ARG A 3 10.18 6.47 0.41
CA ARG A 3 10.85 5.25 -0.06
C ARG A 3 11.17 4.36 1.12
N ILE A 4 10.77 3.10 1.02
CA ILE A 4 10.93 2.11 2.09
C ILE A 4 11.62 0.89 1.49
N ALA A 5 12.75 0.52 2.07
CA ALA A 5 13.40 -0.76 1.81
C ALA A 5 12.78 -1.81 2.74
N TYR A 6 12.46 -2.98 2.22
CA TYR A 6 11.90 -4.07 3.00
C TYR A 6 12.47 -5.42 2.56
N ARG A 7 12.53 -6.35 3.50
CA ARG A 7 12.93 -7.73 3.27
C ARG A 7 11.76 -8.63 3.61
N GLU A 8 11.41 -9.50 2.67
CA GLU A 8 10.35 -10.49 2.88
C GLU A 8 10.93 -11.66 3.72
N GLU A 9 10.08 -12.29 4.53
CA GLU A 9 10.49 -13.45 5.30
C GLU A 9 10.99 -14.57 4.36
N GLY A 10 12.13 -15.17 4.72
CA GLY A 10 12.75 -16.23 3.92
C GLY A 10 13.49 -15.75 2.66
N ARG A 11 13.67 -14.44 2.47
CA ARG A 11 14.48 -13.89 1.36
C ARG A 11 15.66 -13.07 1.85
N ASP A 12 16.79 -13.19 1.16
CA ASP A 12 18.01 -12.43 1.46
C ASP A 12 18.06 -11.08 0.73
N ASN A 13 17.24 -10.91 -0.30
CA ASN A 13 17.23 -9.69 -1.09
C ASN A 13 16.37 -8.58 -0.45
N ILE A 14 16.77 -7.33 -0.71
CA ILE A 14 16.07 -6.14 -0.26
C ILE A 14 15.23 -5.62 -1.43
N ASN A 15 13.92 -5.65 -1.25
CA ASN A 15 12.98 -5.00 -2.16
C ASN A 15 12.80 -3.53 -1.78
N LEU A 16 12.30 -2.74 -2.71
CA LEU A 16 11.97 -1.34 -2.47
C LEU A 16 10.50 -1.08 -2.77
N THR A 17 9.86 -0.24 -1.97
CA THR A 17 8.56 0.34 -2.30
C THR A 17 8.65 1.87 -2.24
N ARG A 18 7.96 2.52 -3.16
CA ARG A 18 7.80 3.98 -3.20
C ARG A 18 6.33 4.32 -3.08
N TRP A 19 6.01 5.18 -2.12
CA TRP A 19 4.66 5.66 -1.86
C TRP A 19 4.50 7.05 -2.49
N GLU A 20 3.47 7.16 -3.32
CA GLU A 20 3.14 8.29 -4.16
C GLU A 20 1.68 8.67 -3.93
N ASP A 21 1.29 9.84 -4.45
CA ASP A 21 -0.07 10.37 -4.35
C ASP A 21 -0.59 10.36 -2.91
N LEU A 22 0.21 10.90 -2.00
CA LEU A 22 -0.17 11.00 -0.59
C LEU A 22 -1.35 11.97 -0.45
N GLN A 23 -2.41 11.50 0.21
CA GLN A 23 -3.64 12.23 0.44
C GLN A 23 -3.92 12.28 1.94
N GLU A 24 -4.45 13.39 2.42
CA GLU A 24 -4.97 13.52 3.78
C GLU A 24 -6.50 13.49 3.72
N VAL A 25 -7.12 12.61 4.50
CA VAL A 25 -8.58 12.48 4.62
C VAL A 25 -8.90 12.42 6.10
N GLU A 26 -9.63 13.43 6.59
CA GLU A 26 -10.05 13.57 8.00
C GLU A 26 -8.90 13.35 9.02
N GLY A 27 -7.70 13.88 8.72
CA GLY A 27 -6.52 13.80 9.58
C GLY A 27 -5.69 12.51 9.45
N TYR A 28 -6.08 11.59 8.57
CA TYR A 28 -5.33 10.38 8.24
C TYR A 28 -4.64 10.51 6.89
N PHE A 29 -3.38 10.08 6.82
CA PHE A 29 -2.60 10.07 5.57
C PHE A 29 -2.66 8.70 4.89
N PHE A 30 -3.00 8.70 3.60
CA PHE A 30 -3.07 7.51 2.76
C PHE A 30 -2.20 7.67 1.51
N ALA A 31 -1.65 6.56 1.03
CA ALA A 31 -0.95 6.52 -0.24
C ALA A 31 -1.92 6.12 -1.35
N GLY A 32 -2.18 7.05 -2.28
CA GLY A 32 -2.96 6.76 -3.49
C GLY A 32 -2.23 5.81 -4.44
N ARG A 33 -0.90 5.72 -4.37
CA ARG A 33 -0.14 4.76 -5.17
C ARG A 33 1.07 4.18 -4.43
N ARG A 34 1.21 2.86 -4.50
CA ARG A 34 2.39 2.11 -3.99
C ARG A 34 3.05 1.38 -5.16
N VAL A 35 4.30 1.74 -5.44
CA VAL A 35 5.11 1.15 -6.51
C VAL A 35 6.17 0.25 -5.89
N HIS A 36 6.18 -1.03 -6.25
CA HIS A 36 7.16 -2.01 -5.79
C HIS A 36 8.23 -2.24 -6.85
N PHE A 37 9.46 -2.40 -6.37
CA PHE A 37 10.63 -2.65 -7.17
C PHE A 37 11.32 -3.94 -6.70
N ASP A 38 11.86 -4.71 -7.63
CA ASP A 38 12.81 -5.79 -7.33
C ASP A 38 14.20 -5.24 -6.99
N GLU A 39 15.15 -6.15 -6.76
CA GLU A 39 16.54 -5.85 -6.41
C GLU A 39 17.30 -5.14 -7.55
N GLU A 40 16.91 -5.35 -8.80
CA GLU A 40 17.45 -4.63 -9.96
C GLU A 40 16.80 -3.27 -10.19
N GLY A 41 15.84 -2.88 -9.34
CA GLY A 41 15.13 -1.60 -9.43
C GLY A 41 14.07 -1.55 -10.52
N ARG A 42 13.64 -2.71 -11.05
CA ARG A 42 12.53 -2.80 -12.01
C ARG A 42 11.21 -2.80 -11.27
N ILE A 43 10.20 -2.17 -11.86
CA ILE A 43 8.86 -2.15 -11.28
C ILE A 43 8.23 -3.54 -11.44
N THR A 44 7.86 -4.16 -10.32
CA THR A 44 7.21 -5.48 -10.30
C THR A 44 5.72 -5.40 -10.05
N LYS A 45 5.27 -4.35 -9.36
CA LYS A 45 3.86 -4.17 -8.99
C LYS A 45 3.54 -2.70 -8.76
N VAL A 46 2.36 -2.29 -9.20
CA VAL A 46 1.77 -0.99 -8.85
C VAL A 46 0.40 -1.24 -8.26
N LEU A 47 0.19 -0.81 -7.02
CA LEU A 47 -1.12 -0.79 -6.38
C LEU A 47 -1.60 0.66 -6.35
N ALA A 48 -2.68 0.94 -7.07
CA ALA A 48 -3.33 2.24 -7.07
C ALA A 48 -4.64 2.16 -6.28
N THR A 49 -4.88 3.14 -5.44
CA THR A 49 -6.10 3.31 -4.66
C THR A 49 -6.78 4.58 -5.13
N SER A 50 -8.00 4.45 -5.66
CA SER A 50 -8.93 5.54 -5.89
C SER A 50 -10.17 5.36 -5.02
N ASP A 51 -11.00 6.40 -4.93
CA ASP A 51 -12.34 6.32 -4.32
C ASP A 51 -12.33 5.85 -2.86
N PHE A 52 -11.39 6.38 -2.07
CA PHE A 52 -11.27 6.08 -0.66
C PHE A 52 -12.39 6.73 0.16
N ASP A 53 -13.07 5.93 0.97
CA ASP A 53 -14.03 6.39 1.97
C ASP A 53 -13.53 6.00 3.37
N LEU A 54 -13.52 6.96 4.30
CA LEU A 54 -13.04 6.74 5.65
C LEU A 54 -14.19 6.29 6.54
N ASN A 55 -14.01 5.14 7.21
CA ASN A 55 -15.03 4.54 8.07
C ASN A 55 -16.43 4.47 7.42
N PRO A 56 -16.55 3.88 6.21
CA PRO A 56 -17.85 3.67 5.61
C PRO A 56 -18.70 2.81 6.54
N GLY A 57 -20.02 3.00 6.50
CA GLY A 57 -20.95 2.10 7.18
C GLY A 57 -20.85 0.71 6.57
N VAL A 58 -20.16 -0.20 7.25
CA VAL A 58 -20.01 -1.61 6.83
C VAL A 58 -20.74 -2.50 7.82
N GLU A 59 -21.61 -3.37 7.32
CA GLU A 59 -22.32 -4.36 8.13
C GLU A 59 -21.30 -5.29 8.83
N PRO A 60 -21.43 -5.56 10.15
CA PRO A 60 -20.47 -6.39 10.88
C PRO A 60 -20.31 -7.81 10.31
N SER A 61 -21.33 -8.33 9.64
CA SER A 61 -21.32 -9.65 8.99
C SER A 61 -20.33 -9.75 7.83
N VAL A 62 -19.84 -8.63 7.28
CA VAL A 62 -18.75 -8.63 6.31
C VAL A 62 -17.45 -9.20 6.90
N PHE A 63 -17.30 -9.14 8.23
CA PHE A 63 -16.12 -9.62 8.94
C PHE A 63 -16.30 -11.00 9.57
N THR A 64 -17.41 -11.70 9.28
CA THR A 64 -17.63 -13.08 9.71
C THR A 64 -17.34 -14.06 8.57
N GLU A 65 -16.83 -15.25 8.91
CA GLU A 65 -16.68 -16.32 7.92
C GLU A 65 -18.04 -16.69 7.27
N PRO A 66 -18.05 -17.13 6.01
CA PRO A 66 -19.27 -17.56 5.31
C PRO A 66 -20.04 -18.68 6.02
#